data_AF-A0A7S1ELM5-F1
#
_entry.id   AF-A0A7S1ELM5-F1
#
_cell.length_a   1.000
_cell.length_b   1.000
_cell.length_c   1.000
_cell.angle_alpha   90.00
_cell.angle_beta   90.00
_cell.angle_gamma   90.00
#
_symmetry.space_group_name_H-M   'P 1'
#
loop_
_entity.id
_entity.type
_entity.pdbx_description
1 polymer ?
#
loop_
_entity_poly.entity_id
_entity_poly.type
_entity_poly.pdbx_seq_one_letter_code
_entity_poly.pdbx_strand_id
1 'polypeptide(L)'
;VKVLRPGMLDVIDDDLALMRQLAVWIERFSADGRRLKPREVVAEFDTYLHDELDLVREAANAAQLRRNMAGLELVLVPEMHWELCSSEVIVMERMKGVPISQRATLEEAGIDIKKLARDGVTIFFTQVFRD
;
A
#
# COMPACT_ATOMS: atom_id res chain seq x y z
N VAL A 1 -15.06 0.07 5.87
CA VAL A 1 -14.59 1.30 6.55
C VAL A 1 -13.18 1.02 7.04
N LYS A 2 -12.18 1.70 6.48
CA LYS A 2 -10.80 1.74 6.98
C LYS A 2 -10.62 3.11 7.63
N VAL A 3 -10.00 3.14 8.80
CA VAL A 3 -9.84 4.35 9.62
C VAL A 3 -8.37 4.46 10.01
N LEU A 4 -7.79 5.64 9.81
CA LEU A 4 -6.45 5.97 10.26
C LEU A 4 -6.43 6.00 11.79
N ARG A 5 -5.35 5.50 12.40
CA ARG A 5 -5.21 5.54 13.86
C ARG A 5 -5.12 7.01 14.31
N PRO A 6 -5.93 7.46 15.29
CA PRO A 6 -5.82 8.82 15.81
C PRO A 6 -4.41 9.10 16.34
N GLY A 7 -3.88 10.30 16.04
CA GLY A 7 -2.56 10.74 16.49
C GLY A 7 -1.37 10.02 15.84
N MET A 8 -1.58 9.34 14.70
CA MET A 8 -0.49 8.62 14.03
C MET A 8 0.59 9.57 13.46
N LEU A 9 0.20 10.78 13.06
CA LEU A 9 1.11 11.83 12.59
C LEU A 9 2.20 12.12 13.64
N ASP A 10 1.80 12.43 14.87
CA ASP A 10 2.73 12.77 15.95
C ASP A 10 3.70 11.61 16.25
N VAL A 11 3.22 10.37 16.25
CA VAL A 11 4.05 9.17 16.46
C VAL A 11 5.06 8.98 15.32
N ILE A 12 4.63 9.20 14.07
CA ILE A 12 5.49 9.12 12.90
C ILE A 12 6.58 10.19 12.94
N ASP A 13 6.23 11.42 13.31
CA ASP A 13 7.17 12.54 13.42
C ASP A 13 8.23 12.28 14.50
N ASP A 14 7.84 11.75 15.65
CA ASP A 14 8.76 11.37 16.73
C ASP A 14 9.74 10.26 16.27
N ASP A 15 9.23 9.21 15.62
CA ASP A 15 10.05 8.11 15.09
C ASP A 15 11.01 8.60 13.98
N LEU A 16 10.54 9.47 13.09
CA LEU A 16 11.37 10.09 12.05
C LEU A 16 12.46 10.98 12.66
N ALA A 17 12.15 11.74 13.71
CA ALA A 17 13.15 12.54 14.41
C ALA A 17 14.27 11.67 14.99
N LEU A 18 13.94 10.51 15.56
CA LEU A 18 14.91 9.55 16.06
C LEU A 18 15.75 8.94 14.92
N MET A 19 15.11 8.55 13.81
CA MET A 19 15.81 7.99 12.64
C MET A 19 16.75 9.01 11.99
N ARG A 20 16.35 10.28 11.88
CA ARG A 20 17.21 11.36 11.39
C ARG A 20 18.45 11.53 12.26
N GLN A 21 18.31 11.45 13.58
CA GLN A 21 19.45 11.50 14.49
C GLN A 21 20.38 10.31 14.26
N LEU A 22 19.84 9.09 14.24
CA LEU A 22 20.62 7.86 14.02
C LEU A 22 21.37 7.88 12.69
N ALA A 23 20.75 8.37 11.61
CA ALA A 23 21.38 8.52 10.31
C ALA A 23 22.65 9.40 10.36
N VAL A 24 22.62 10.50 11.14
CA VAL A 24 23.78 11.36 11.35
C VAL A 24 24.92 10.62 12.08
N TRP A 25 24.59 9.79 13.08
CA TRP A 25 25.59 8.97 13.77
C TRP A 25 26.20 7.92 12.81
N ILE A 26 25.38 7.23 12.02
CA ILE A 26 25.86 6.21 11.07
C ILE A 26 26.84 6.81 10.05
N GLU A 27 26.52 7.97 9.46
CA GLU A 27 27.41 8.63 8.49
C GLU A 27 28.72 9.14 9.11
N ARG A 28 28.69 9.46 10.41
CA ARG A 28 29.83 10.03 11.13
C ARG A 28 30.79 8.96 11.68
N PHE A 29 30.26 7.81 12.09
CA PHE A 29 31.02 6.77 12.80
C PHE A 29 31.27 5.50 11.97
N SER A 30 30.66 5.38 10.78
CA SER A 30 30.92 4.27 9.86
C SER A 30 31.44 4.75 8.51
N ALA A 31 32.62 4.27 8.12
CA ALA A 31 33.19 4.53 6.80
C ALA A 31 32.33 3.93 5.67
N ASP A 32 31.69 2.78 5.91
CA ASP A 32 30.72 2.17 4.99
C ASP A 32 29.33 2.80 5.08
N GLY A 33 29.02 3.48 6.20
CA GLY A 33 27.73 4.13 6.44
C GLY A 33 27.38 5.21 5.42
N ARG A 34 28.38 5.91 4.86
CA ARG A 34 28.16 6.90 3.79
C ARG A 34 27.66 6.29 2.47
N ARG A 35 27.98 5.03 2.19
CA ARG A 35 27.54 4.34 0.96
C ARG A 35 26.06 3.97 0.99
N LEU A 36 25.50 3.81 2.19
CA LEU A 36 24.10 3.48 2.41
C LEU A 36 23.19 4.71 2.31
N LYS A 37 23.76 5.93 2.26
CA LYS A 37 23.01 7.20 2.19
C LYS A 37 21.84 7.24 3.18
N PRO A 38 22.06 6.95 4.48
CA PRO A 38 20.98 6.75 5.44
C PRO A 38 20.09 7.98 5.61
N ARG A 39 20.61 9.19 5.39
CA ARG A 39 19.79 10.41 5.39
C ARG A 39 18.85 10.51 4.20
N GLU A 40 19.27 10.05 3.02
CA GLU A 40 18.42 10.00 1.83
C GLU A 40 17.29 8.98 2.04
N VAL A 41 17.63 7.81 2.60
CA VAL A 41 16.65 6.76 2.96
C VAL A 41 15.62 7.30 3.96
N VAL A 42 16.05 7.99 5.02
CA VAL A 42 15.11 8.56 6.00
C VAL A 42 14.23 9.65 5.39
N ALA A 43 14.75 10.46 4.46
CA ALA A 43 13.96 11.49 3.77
C ALA A 43 12.92 10.91 2.79
N GLU A 44 13.26 9.81 2.11
CA GLU A 44 12.32 9.07 1.28
C GLU A 44 11.21 8.45 2.14
N PHE A 45 11.59 7.85 3.28
CA PHE A 45 10.64 7.27 4.22
C PHE A 45 9.70 8.30 4.84
N ASP A 46 10.22 9.50 5.16
CA ASP A 46 9.44 10.65 5.62
C ASP A 46 8.35 11.02 4.61
N THR A 47 8.74 11.19 3.35
CA THR A 47 7.83 11.55 2.25
C THR A 47 6.77 10.47 2.05
N TYR A 48 7.19 9.20 2.03
CA TYR A 48 6.29 8.07 1.82
C TYR A 48 5.27 7.92 2.96
N LEU A 49 5.71 8.02 4.22
CA LEU A 49 4.81 7.93 5.37
C LEU A 49 3.78 9.06 5.36
N HIS A 50 4.18 10.30 5.07
CA HIS A 50 3.26 11.42 5.00
C HIS A 50 2.27 11.30 3.85
N ASP A 51 2.71 10.80 2.69
CA ASP A 51 1.83 10.55 1.54
C ASP A 51 0.79 9.45 1.84
N GLU A 52 1.13 8.44 2.64
CA GLU A 52 0.23 7.34 3.03
C GLU A 52 -0.85 7.77 4.05
N LEU A 53 -0.69 8.92 4.71
CA LEU A 53 -1.65 9.44 5.70
C LEU A 53 -2.86 10.13 5.07
N ASP A 54 -2.85 10.37 3.76
CA ASP A 54 -4.03 10.84 3.04
C ASP A 54 -4.74 9.66 2.36
N LEU A 55 -5.72 9.09 3.06
CA LEU A 55 -6.50 7.98 2.54
C LEU A 55 -7.37 8.39 1.34
N VAL A 56 -7.59 9.70 1.06
CA VAL A 56 -8.27 10.12 -0.17
C VAL A 56 -7.44 9.77 -1.41
N ARG A 57 -6.10 9.84 -1.31
CA ARG A 57 -5.20 9.42 -2.40
C ARG A 57 -5.33 7.91 -2.64
N GLU A 58 -5.39 7.11 -1.58
CA GLU A 58 -5.65 5.67 -1.70
C GLU A 58 -7.01 5.39 -2.37
N ALA A 59 -8.08 6.08 -1.95
CA ALA A 59 -9.40 5.93 -2.56
C ALA A 59 -9.41 6.34 -4.05
N ALA A 60 -8.71 7.43 -4.40
CA ALA A 60 -8.55 7.88 -5.78
C ALA A 60 -7.81 6.85 -6.64
N ASN A 61 -6.72 6.28 -6.13
CA ASN A 61 -5.96 5.23 -6.80
C ASN A 61 -6.79 3.96 -6.99
N ALA A 62 -7.56 3.54 -5.98
CA ALA A 62 -8.45 2.38 -6.10
C ALA A 62 -9.56 2.62 -7.14
N ALA A 63 -10.13 3.83 -7.20
CA ALA A 63 -11.13 4.18 -8.21
C ALA A 63 -10.53 4.27 -9.62
N GLN A 64 -9.29 4.76 -9.75
CA GLN A 64 -8.53 4.72 -11.00
C GLN A 64 -8.34 3.26 -11.45
N LEU A 65 -7.88 2.39 -10.56
CA LEU A 65 -7.69 0.97 -10.84
C LEU A 65 -8.98 0.30 -11.30
N ARG A 66 -10.12 0.59 -10.64
CA ARG A 66 -11.43 0.08 -11.07
C ARG A 66 -11.78 0.50 -12.50
N ARG A 67 -11.51 1.76 -12.89
CA ARG A 67 -11.74 2.25 -14.26
C ARG A 67 -10.84 1.55 -15.27
N ASN A 68 -9.55 1.44 -14.97
CA ASN A 68 -8.56 0.80 -15.83
C ASN A 68 -8.86 -0.69 -16.08
N MET A 69 -9.43 -1.37 -15.08
CA MET A 69 -9.77 -2.79 -15.17
C MET A 69 -11.18 -3.06 -15.73
N ALA A 70 -11.96 -2.01 -16.02
CA ALA A 70 -13.32 -2.14 -16.52
C ALA A 70 -13.34 -2.87 -17.88
N GLY A 71 -14.09 -3.97 -17.95
CA GLY A 71 -14.23 -4.79 -19.16
C GLY A 71 -13.09 -5.80 -19.41
N LEU A 72 -12.08 -5.89 -18.54
CA LEU A 72 -11.00 -6.87 -18.69
C LEU A 72 -11.30 -8.24 -18.06
N GLU A 73 -12.34 -8.35 -17.23
CA GLU A 73 -12.70 -9.56 -16.46
C GLU A 73 -11.53 -10.18 -15.65
N LEU A 74 -10.50 -9.38 -15.34
CA LEU A 74 -9.30 -9.84 -14.62
C LEU A 74 -9.42 -9.73 -13.11
N VAL A 75 -10.04 -8.65 -12.62
CA VAL A 75 -10.11 -8.34 -11.19
C VAL A 75 -11.37 -7.54 -10.88
N LEU A 76 -11.96 -7.84 -9.72
CA LEU A 76 -13.04 -7.04 -9.15
C LEU A 76 -12.45 -6.07 -8.13
N VAL A 77 -12.62 -4.77 -8.36
CA VAL A 77 -12.16 -3.70 -7.47
C VAL A 77 -13.38 -3.05 -6.81
N PRO A 78 -13.46 -2.94 -5.48
CA PRO A 78 -14.65 -2.42 -4.80
C PRO A 78 -14.94 -0.96 -5.18
N GLU A 79 -16.22 -0.58 -5.18
CA GLU A 79 -16.64 0.81 -5.37
C GLU A 79 -16.38 1.66 -4.11
N MET A 80 -15.98 2.93 -4.29
CA MET A 80 -15.78 3.87 -3.18
C MET A 80 -17.08 4.62 -2.87
N HIS A 81 -17.40 4.75 -1.59
CA HIS A 81 -18.51 5.58 -1.11
C HIS A 81 -17.99 6.99 -0.77
N TRP A 82 -17.82 7.83 -1.80
CA TRP A 82 -17.11 9.11 -1.71
C TRP A 82 -17.63 10.07 -0.65
N GLU A 83 -18.95 10.14 -0.43
CA GLU A 83 -19.58 10.99 0.60
C GLU A 83 -19.16 10.63 2.03
N LEU A 84 -18.58 9.44 2.21
CA LEU A 84 -18.11 8.92 3.50
C LEU A 84 -16.58 8.84 3.57
N CYS A 85 -15.87 9.27 2.52
CA CYS A 85 -14.41 9.30 2.49
C CYS A 85 -13.88 10.67 2.95
N SER A 86 -12.75 10.63 3.66
CA SER A 86 -11.97 11.78 4.12
C SER A 86 -10.49 11.40 4.18
N SER A 87 -9.61 12.32 4.54
CA SER A 87 -8.17 12.04 4.68
C SER A 87 -7.89 10.92 5.67
N GLU A 88 -8.73 10.74 6.70
CA GLU A 88 -8.51 9.76 7.77
C GLU A 88 -9.43 8.54 7.69
N VAL A 89 -10.41 8.53 6.77
CA VAL A 89 -11.40 7.45 6.65
C VAL A 89 -11.69 7.15 5.20
N ILE A 90 -11.64 5.88 4.81
CA ILE A 90 -12.17 5.43 3.51
C ILE A 90 -13.27 4.40 3.68
N VAL A 91 -14.31 4.53 2.87
CA VAL A 91 -15.47 3.63 2.85
C VAL A 91 -15.65 3.11 1.45
N MET A 92 -15.76 1.78 1.34
CA MET A 92 -15.84 1.07 0.08
C MET A 92 -16.79 -0.11 0.17
N GLU A 93 -17.24 -0.61 -0.97
CA GLU A 93 -18.04 -1.81 -1.13
C GLU A 93 -17.43 -2.98 -0.34
N ARG A 94 -18.28 -3.72 0.39
CA ARG A 94 -17.84 -4.85 1.19
C ARG A 94 -17.65 -6.08 0.31
N MET A 95 -16.39 -6.40 0.02
CA MET A 95 -16.02 -7.64 -0.65
C MET A 95 -16.07 -8.85 0.30
N LYS A 96 -16.46 -10.02 -0.22
CA LYS A 96 -16.44 -11.32 0.48
C LYS A 96 -15.59 -12.30 -0.33
N GLY A 97 -14.69 -13.00 0.34
CA GLY A 97 -13.81 -13.98 -0.29
C GLY A 97 -12.89 -14.64 0.73
N VAL A 98 -12.11 -15.61 0.27
CA VAL A 98 -11.08 -16.28 1.06
C VAL A 98 -9.76 -15.53 0.87
N PRO A 99 -9.08 -15.11 1.96
CA PRO A 99 -7.77 -14.46 1.85
C PRO A 99 -6.75 -15.36 1.13
N ILE A 100 -5.94 -14.78 0.25
CA ILE A 100 -4.92 -15.51 -0.55
C ILE A 100 -3.91 -16.24 0.34
N SER A 101 -3.66 -15.74 1.55
CA SER A 101 -2.80 -16.38 2.55
C SER A 101 -3.35 -17.69 3.11
N GLN A 102 -4.67 -17.94 3.01
CA GLN A 102 -5.32 -19.16 3.49
C GLN A 102 -5.30 -20.27 2.43
N ARG A 103 -4.09 -20.71 2.10
CA ARG A 103 -3.86 -21.67 1.01
C ARG A 103 -4.65 -22.98 1.15
N ALA A 104 -4.69 -23.56 2.34
CA ALA A 104 -5.41 -24.81 2.58
C ALA A 104 -6.91 -24.66 2.26
N THR A 105 -7.54 -23.58 2.73
CA THR A 105 -8.96 -23.29 2.46
C THR A 105 -9.24 -23.07 0.97
N LEU A 106 -8.31 -22.44 0.25
CA LEU A 106 -8.42 -22.27 -1.20
C LEU A 106 -8.31 -23.63 -1.94
N GLU A 107 -7.34 -24.46 -1.55
CA GLU A 107 -7.15 -25.80 -2.13
C GLU A 107 -8.37 -26.71 -1.85
N GLU A 108 -8.92 -26.69 -0.63
CA GLU A 108 -10.16 -27.38 -0.25
C GLU A 108 -11.38 -26.91 -1.04
N ALA A 109 -11.45 -25.60 -1.33
CA ALA A 109 -12.47 -25.02 -2.20
C ALA A 109 -12.28 -25.33 -3.69
N GLY A 110 -11.24 -26.10 -4.06
CA GLY A 110 -10.96 -26.49 -5.44
C GLY A 110 -10.36 -25.37 -6.29
N ILE A 111 -9.81 -24.32 -5.68
CA ILE A 111 -9.16 -23.22 -6.39
C ILE A 111 -7.80 -23.67 -6.93
N ASP A 112 -7.57 -23.49 -8.22
CA ASP A 112 -6.25 -23.68 -8.83
C ASP A 112 -5.30 -22.54 -8.42
N ILE A 113 -4.44 -22.81 -7.44
CA ILE A 113 -3.44 -21.86 -6.94
C ILE A 113 -2.45 -21.41 -8.01
N LYS A 114 -2.09 -22.28 -8.97
CA LYS A 114 -1.18 -21.92 -10.05
C LYS A 114 -1.84 -20.96 -11.02
N LYS A 115 -3.11 -21.19 -11.34
CA LYS A 115 -3.90 -20.25 -12.13
C LYS A 115 -4.05 -18.93 -11.39
N LEU A 116 -4.44 -18.94 -10.11
CA LEU A 116 -4.58 -17.74 -9.29
C LEU A 116 -3.29 -16.89 -9.25
N ALA A 117 -2.13 -17.54 -9.11
CA ALA A 117 -0.84 -16.85 -9.16
C ALA A 117 -0.55 -16.24 -10.54
N ARG A 118 -0.86 -16.97 -11.63
CA ARG A 118 -0.73 -16.45 -12.99
C ARG A 118 -1.62 -15.24 -13.22
N ASP A 119 -2.88 -15.32 -12.81
CA ASP A 119 -3.84 -14.23 -12.95
C ASP A 119 -3.38 -13.00 -12.15
N GLY A 120 -2.85 -13.19 -10.95
CA GLY A 120 -2.24 -12.12 -10.14
C GLY A 120 -1.08 -11.41 -10.85
N VAL A 121 -0.18 -12.18 -11.47
CA VAL A 121 0.92 -11.62 -12.27
C VAL A 121 0.38 -10.88 -13.50
N THR A 122 -0.63 -11.43 -14.19
CA THR A 122 -1.28 -10.76 -15.33
C THR A 122 -1.92 -9.42 -14.94
N ILE A 123 -2.59 -9.35 -13.79
CA ILE A 123 -3.16 -8.10 -13.26
C ILE A 123 -2.05 -7.07 -13.04
N PHE A 124 -0.94 -7.47 -12.40
CA PHE A 124 0.20 -6.57 -12.17
C PHE A 124 0.80 -6.03 -13.47
N PHE A 125 1.09 -6.90 -14.45
CA PHE A 125 1.62 -6.45 -15.74
C PHE A 125 0.63 -5.56 -16.49
N THR A 126 -0.67 -5.81 -16.37
CA THR A 126 -1.68 -4.95 -16.97
C THR A 126 -1.63 -3.54 -16.38
N GLN A 127 -1.46 -3.41 -15.06
CA GLN A 127 -1.32 -2.11 -14.38
C GLN A 127 -0.07 -1.34 -14.81
N VAL A 128 1.04 -2.02 -15.08
CA VAL A 128 2.33 -1.36 -15.37
C VAL A 128 2.46 -0.95 -16.84
N PHE A 129 1.89 -1.72 -17.77
CA PHE A 129 2.21 -1.58 -19.20
C PHE A 129 1.05 -1.11 -20.08
N ARG A 130 -0.19 -1.19 -19.60
CA ARG A 130 -1.36 -0.89 -20.43
C ARG A 130 -1.84 0.55 -20.28
N ASP A 131 -1.61 1.16 -19.13
CA ASP A 131 -2.15 2.46 -18.73
C ASP A 131 -1.09 3.36 -18.08
#